data_AF-A0AAU9RPS6-F1
#
_entry.id   AF-A0AAU9RPS6-F1
#
_cell.length_a   1.000
_cell.length_b   1.000
_cell.length_c   1.000
_cell.angle_alpha   90.00
_cell.angle_beta   90.00
_cell.angle_gamma   90.00
#
_symmetry.space_group_name_H-M   'P 1'
#
loop_
_entity.id
_entity.type
_entity.pdbx_description
1 polymer ?
#
loop_
_entity_poly.entity_id
_entity_poly.type
_entity_poly.pdbx_seq_one_letter_code
_entity_poly.pdbx_strand_id
1 'polypeptide(L)'
;MKISELELSKLPMVMTSSGEAMMTFMNIIGSAKESLLRILIQGEFSEYPDEQSMHSTARLADMLSKFSDNLQAKPEDATEFLMDEIKVLEECKCIGLPNFIPRSAFLAILSQRVDGIHTKPVDFIKRIWEYVEDVISSVLTNHSDNFPQIQSSIKRAGRNLISKIKEQSVNRVIEIVEMEKQTDYTCNPEYMTVYTQKITNQGDFITNVQRKCYFGYGNVNISHLWKYDAQLLRQAFDMNVRISAYWTIVVRRIVDNLALYLQFTVKNLVNSQFQKEIVAEMVNPEGGGEVEKMLEESPSVAIKREKLKNSIKLLKESKDAVSAIVDRNSA
;
A
#
# COMPACT_ATOMS: atom_id res chain seq x y z
N MET A 1 16.85 19.76 -40.51
CA MET A 1 15.68 19.08 -41.13
C MET A 1 15.24 17.89 -40.28
N LYS A 2 16.02 16.80 -40.17
CA LYS A 2 15.66 15.61 -39.37
C LYS A 2 15.25 15.90 -37.91
N ILE A 3 15.94 16.81 -37.22
CA ILE A 3 15.62 17.19 -35.82
C ILE A 3 14.26 17.91 -35.74
N SER A 4 14.02 18.89 -36.62
CA SER A 4 12.76 19.62 -36.69
C SER A 4 11.58 18.72 -37.09
N GLU A 5 11.81 17.74 -37.96
CA GLU A 5 10.81 16.72 -38.32
C GLU A 5 10.49 15.80 -37.13
N LEU A 6 11.50 15.41 -36.34
CA LEU A 6 11.32 14.62 -35.11
C LEU A 6 10.57 15.40 -34.02
N GLU A 7 10.83 16.70 -33.88
CA GLU A 7 10.09 17.56 -32.95
C GLU A 7 8.65 17.78 -33.42
N LEU A 8 8.43 17.94 -34.73
CA LEU A 8 7.08 18.05 -35.29
C LEU A 8 6.28 16.76 -35.10
N SER A 9 6.90 15.58 -35.23
CA SER A 9 6.24 14.29 -35.01
C SER A 9 5.89 14.02 -33.54
N LYS A 10 6.50 14.76 -32.59
CA LYS A 10 6.18 14.68 -31.17
C LYS A 10 4.98 15.55 -30.77
N LEU A 11 4.56 16.50 -31.62
CA LEU A 11 3.40 17.33 -31.32
C LEU A 11 2.10 16.54 -31.52
N PRO A 12 1.07 16.74 -30.67
CA PRO A 12 -0.22 16.06 -30.78
C PRO A 12 -0.87 16.28 -32.16
N MET A 13 -1.74 15.39 -32.62
CA MET A 13 -2.47 15.64 -33.87
C MET A 13 -3.51 16.76 -33.65
N VAL A 14 -3.77 17.59 -34.67
CA VAL A 14 -4.88 18.54 -34.60
C VAL A 14 -6.17 17.74 -34.74
N MET A 15 -6.99 17.72 -33.69
CA MET A 15 -8.27 17.02 -33.71
C MET A 15 -9.26 17.80 -34.59
N THR A 16 -9.92 17.10 -35.52
CA THR A 16 -10.87 17.71 -36.46
C THR A 16 -12.32 17.34 -36.16
N SER A 17 -12.56 16.38 -35.25
CA SER A 17 -13.90 15.96 -34.82
C SER A 17 -13.96 15.48 -33.37
N SER A 18 -15.17 15.49 -32.81
CA SER A 18 -15.51 14.90 -31.50
C SER A 18 -15.10 13.41 -31.40
N GLY A 19 -15.31 12.64 -32.47
CA GLY A 19 -14.93 11.22 -32.51
C GLY A 19 -13.42 10.98 -32.41
N GLU A 20 -12.61 11.84 -33.06
CA GLU A 20 -11.14 11.79 -32.96
C GLU A 20 -10.65 12.16 -31.56
N ALA A 21 -11.28 13.16 -30.93
CA ALA A 21 -10.98 13.53 -29.55
C ALA A 21 -11.27 12.37 -28.59
N MET A 22 -12.44 11.74 -28.69
CA MET A 22 -12.79 10.59 -27.84
C MET A 22 -11.85 9.39 -28.05
N MET A 23 -11.48 9.10 -29.30
CA MET A 23 -10.52 8.04 -29.61
C MET A 23 -9.15 8.33 -28.99
N THR A 24 -8.69 9.59 -29.06
CA THR A 24 -7.42 10.02 -28.47
C THR A 24 -7.46 9.89 -26.95
N PHE A 25 -8.55 10.32 -26.30
CA PHE A 25 -8.75 10.14 -24.86
C PHE A 25 -8.66 8.67 -24.46
N MET A 26 -9.37 7.79 -25.17
CA MET A 26 -9.36 6.35 -24.89
C MET A 26 -7.97 5.74 -25.09
N ASN A 27 -7.20 6.21 -26.08
CA ASN A 27 -5.81 5.78 -26.29
C ASN A 27 -4.89 6.24 -25.14
N ILE A 28 -5.06 7.46 -24.63
CA ILE A 28 -4.31 7.97 -23.47
C ILE A 28 -4.58 7.10 -22.24
N ILE A 29 -5.86 6.88 -21.91
CA ILE A 29 -6.25 6.08 -20.74
C ILE A 29 -5.85 4.61 -20.91
N GLY A 30 -5.97 4.06 -22.12
CA GLY A 30 -5.52 2.70 -22.44
C GLY A 30 -4.02 2.53 -22.25
N SER A 31 -3.22 3.50 -22.72
CA SER A 31 -1.76 3.50 -22.55
C SER A 31 -1.37 3.63 -21.08
N ALA A 32 -2.02 4.54 -20.35
CA ALA A 32 -1.82 4.69 -18.91
C ALA A 32 -2.18 3.43 -18.13
N LYS A 33 -3.28 2.75 -18.48
CA LYS A 33 -3.67 1.48 -17.88
C LYS A 33 -2.61 0.40 -18.09
N GLU A 34 -2.09 0.28 -19.31
CA GLU A 34 -1.04 -0.69 -19.66
C GLU A 34 0.26 -0.39 -18.91
N SER A 35 0.64 0.88 -18.80
CA SER A 35 1.79 1.30 -17.99
C SER A 35 1.60 0.92 -16.51
N LEU A 36 0.44 1.24 -15.93
CA LEU A 36 0.10 0.86 -14.54
C LEU A 36 0.12 -0.66 -14.33
N LEU A 37 -0.38 -1.45 -15.30
CA LEU A 37 -0.34 -2.90 -15.26
C LEU A 37 1.12 -3.41 -15.18
N ARG A 38 2.00 -2.85 -16.00
CA ARG A 38 3.42 -3.20 -16.01
C ARG A 38 4.08 -2.88 -14.68
N ILE A 39 3.93 -1.65 -14.17
CA ILE A 39 4.69 -1.20 -13.00
C ILE A 39 4.11 -1.69 -11.67
N LEU A 40 2.78 -1.72 -11.49
CA LEU A 40 2.13 -2.07 -10.21
C LEU A 40 1.88 -3.58 -10.06
N ILE A 41 1.79 -4.33 -11.16
CA ILE A 41 1.38 -5.74 -11.12
C ILE A 41 2.47 -6.66 -11.67
N GLN A 42 3.02 -6.37 -12.85
CA GLN A 42 4.01 -7.25 -13.50
C GLN A 42 5.44 -7.01 -12.99
N GLY A 43 5.72 -5.83 -12.42
CA GLY A 43 7.06 -5.44 -12.00
C GLY A 43 7.98 -5.05 -13.17
N GLU A 44 7.40 -4.77 -14.34
CA GLU A 44 8.12 -4.28 -15.50
C GLU A 44 8.20 -2.75 -15.44
N PHE A 45 9.39 -2.21 -15.19
CA PHE A 45 9.64 -0.77 -15.06
C PHE A 45 10.46 -0.20 -16.23
N SER A 46 10.42 -0.87 -17.38
CA SER A 46 11.20 -0.47 -18.58
C SER A 46 10.86 0.94 -19.09
N GLU A 47 9.65 1.43 -18.80
CA GLU A 47 9.23 2.80 -19.09
C GLU A 47 9.88 3.84 -18.15
N TYR A 48 10.29 3.41 -16.95
CA TYR A 48 10.82 4.26 -15.87
C TYR A 48 12.12 3.66 -15.28
N PRO A 49 13.19 3.48 -16.09
CA PRO A 49 14.39 2.76 -15.63
C PRO A 49 15.12 3.50 -14.51
N ASP A 50 15.25 4.82 -14.63
CA ASP A 50 16.02 5.65 -13.69
C ASP A 50 15.19 6.19 -12.51
N GLU A 51 13.87 6.02 -12.55
CA GLU A 51 12.94 6.57 -11.57
C GLU A 51 12.52 5.50 -10.56
N GLN A 52 13.30 5.35 -9.49
CA GLN A 52 13.11 4.30 -8.48
C GLN A 52 11.74 4.35 -7.78
N SER A 53 11.10 5.53 -7.71
CA SER A 53 9.73 5.69 -7.20
C SER A 53 8.70 4.93 -8.04
N MET A 54 8.98 4.65 -9.31
CA MET A 54 8.09 3.93 -10.24
C MET A 54 8.35 2.42 -10.25
N HIS A 55 9.31 1.92 -9.46
CA HIS A 55 9.60 0.48 -9.32
C HIS A 55 8.63 -0.16 -8.32
N SER A 56 7.34 -0.09 -8.64
CA SER A 56 6.28 -0.16 -7.62
C SER A 56 6.17 -1.50 -6.91
N THR A 57 6.36 -2.62 -7.60
CA THR A 57 6.36 -3.95 -6.95
C THR A 57 7.42 -4.06 -5.85
N ALA A 58 8.63 -3.54 -6.10
CA ALA A 58 9.71 -3.52 -5.12
C ALA A 58 9.41 -2.58 -3.95
N ARG A 59 8.87 -1.38 -4.23
CA ARG A 59 8.51 -0.41 -3.18
C ARG A 59 7.40 -0.95 -2.27
N LEU A 60 6.37 -1.58 -2.84
CA LEU A 60 5.27 -2.19 -2.08
C LEU A 60 5.79 -3.36 -1.22
N ALA A 61 6.70 -4.18 -1.74
CA ALA A 61 7.33 -5.26 -0.97
C ALA A 61 8.14 -4.72 0.22
N ASP A 62 8.94 -3.66 0.00
CA ASP A 62 9.72 -3.02 1.06
C ASP A 62 8.81 -2.43 2.15
N MET A 63 7.68 -1.83 1.76
CA MET A 63 6.69 -1.29 2.70
C MET A 63 6.06 -2.41 3.55
N LEU A 64 5.71 -3.55 2.93
CA LEU A 64 5.18 -4.72 3.65
C LEU A 64 6.22 -5.31 4.62
N SER A 65 7.48 -5.44 4.20
CA SER A 65 8.56 -5.94 5.07
C SER A 65 8.72 -5.05 6.30
N LYS A 66 8.84 -3.73 6.09
CA LYS A 66 8.97 -2.75 7.19
C LYS A 66 7.76 -2.77 8.12
N PHE A 67 6.56 -2.98 7.57
CA PHE A 67 5.34 -3.11 8.37
C PHE A 67 5.35 -4.36 9.24
N SER A 68 5.78 -5.50 8.70
CA SER A 68 5.96 -6.74 9.46
C SER A 68 6.91 -6.53 10.65
N ASP A 69 8.07 -5.91 10.40
CA ASP A 69 9.06 -5.62 11.44
C ASP A 69 8.49 -4.69 12.52
N ASN A 70 7.73 -3.66 12.13
CA ASN A 70 7.08 -2.73 13.05
C ASN A 70 6.02 -3.41 13.94
N LEU A 71 5.25 -4.35 13.40
CA LEU A 71 4.26 -5.10 14.17
C LEU A 71 4.91 -6.08 15.17
N GLN A 72 6.07 -6.63 14.82
CA GLN A 72 6.82 -7.54 15.70
C GLN A 72 7.64 -6.83 16.77
N ALA A 73 7.90 -5.52 16.62
CA ALA A 73 8.60 -4.72 17.60
C ALA A 73 7.86 -4.73 18.95
N LYS A 74 8.62 -4.91 20.04
CA LYS A 74 8.07 -4.86 21.39
C LYS A 74 7.58 -3.45 21.72
N PRO A 75 6.48 -3.29 22.47
CA PRO A 75 6.07 -1.99 22.97
C PRO A 75 7.16 -1.38 23.86
N GLU A 76 7.38 -0.07 23.73
CA GLU A 76 8.36 0.69 24.51
C GLU A 76 7.94 0.80 25.98
N ASP A 77 6.63 0.92 26.24
CA ASP A 77 6.02 0.91 27.57
C ASP A 77 5.73 -0.53 28.00
N ALA A 78 6.78 -1.30 28.32
CA ALA A 78 6.58 -2.62 28.89
C ALA A 78 5.97 -2.51 30.28
N THR A 79 4.71 -2.96 30.42
CA THR A 79 4.12 -3.23 31.74
C THR A 79 5.01 -4.20 32.51
N GLU A 80 5.00 -4.06 33.84
CA GLU A 80 5.71 -4.99 34.71
C GLU A 80 5.28 -6.44 34.37
N PHE A 81 6.26 -7.34 34.26
CA PHE A 81 6.04 -8.70 33.77
C PHE A 81 4.93 -9.44 34.55
N LEU A 82 4.02 -10.08 33.81
CA LEU A 82 2.83 -10.81 34.28
C LEU A 82 1.73 -9.98 34.93
N MET A 83 1.85 -8.65 35.03
CA MET A 83 0.84 -7.84 35.73
C MET A 83 -0.49 -7.78 34.99
N ASP A 84 -0.45 -7.69 33.66
CA ASP A 84 -1.67 -7.70 32.83
C ASP A 84 -2.38 -9.06 32.95
N GLU A 85 -1.63 -10.16 32.86
CA GLU A 85 -2.15 -11.51 33.04
C GLU A 85 -2.77 -11.71 34.44
N ILE A 86 -2.09 -11.26 35.50
CA ILE A 86 -2.59 -11.36 36.87
C ILE A 86 -3.89 -10.58 37.03
N LYS A 87 -3.92 -9.31 36.59
CA LYS A 87 -5.10 -8.45 36.71
C LYS A 87 -6.32 -9.07 36.03
N VAL A 88 -6.16 -9.53 34.79
CA VAL A 88 -7.26 -10.14 34.02
C VAL A 88 -7.71 -11.46 34.64
N LEU A 89 -6.77 -12.28 35.14
CA LEU A 89 -7.12 -13.53 35.84
C LEU A 89 -7.90 -13.27 37.13
N GLU A 90 -7.61 -12.19 37.84
CA GLU A 90 -8.37 -11.79 39.03
C GLU A 90 -9.78 -11.29 38.69
N GLU A 91 -9.93 -10.50 37.63
CA GLU A 91 -11.22 -9.99 37.15
C GLU A 91 -12.10 -11.10 36.54
N CYS A 92 -11.50 -12.12 35.93
CA CYS A 92 -12.19 -13.25 35.32
C CYS A 92 -12.42 -14.43 36.27
N LYS A 93 -12.21 -14.27 37.60
CA LYS A 93 -12.47 -15.32 38.59
C LYS A 93 -13.93 -15.78 38.50
N CYS A 94 -14.13 -17.07 38.25
CA CYS A 94 -15.46 -17.68 38.26
C CYS A 94 -15.59 -18.67 39.44
N ILE A 95 -16.82 -18.99 39.82
CA ILE A 95 -17.11 -20.08 40.76
C ILE A 95 -16.84 -21.39 39.99
N GLY A 96 -15.63 -21.93 40.12
CA GLY A 96 -15.18 -23.08 39.34
C GLY A 96 -14.02 -23.83 40.00
N LEU A 97 -13.53 -24.86 39.30
CA LEU A 97 -12.40 -25.64 39.79
C LEU A 97 -11.12 -24.79 39.79
N PRO A 98 -10.26 -24.93 40.82
CA PRO A 98 -8.93 -24.34 40.80
C PRO A 98 -8.11 -24.88 39.62
N ASN A 99 -7.13 -24.11 39.15
CA ASN A 99 -6.21 -24.44 38.04
C ASN A 99 -6.77 -24.39 36.61
N PHE A 100 -8.04 -24.04 36.39
CA PHE A 100 -8.53 -23.75 35.04
C PHE A 100 -8.27 -22.30 34.67
N ILE A 101 -7.79 -22.08 33.44
CA ILE A 101 -7.63 -20.74 32.87
C ILE A 101 -8.92 -20.39 32.11
N PRO A 102 -9.66 -19.34 32.52
CA PRO A 102 -10.86 -18.92 31.81
C PRO A 102 -10.53 -18.47 30.37
N ARG A 103 -11.29 -18.97 29.39
CA ARG A 103 -11.19 -18.50 27.99
C ARG A 103 -11.44 -17.00 27.86
N SER A 104 -12.34 -16.45 28.68
CA SER A 104 -12.61 -15.00 28.73
C SER A 104 -11.36 -14.19 29.09
N ALA A 105 -10.52 -14.69 30.00
CA ALA A 105 -9.26 -14.04 30.37
C ALA A 105 -8.28 -14.00 29.20
N PHE A 106 -8.19 -15.11 28.44
CA PHE A 106 -7.36 -15.16 27.24
C PHE A 106 -7.83 -14.14 26.19
N LEU A 107 -9.13 -14.11 25.90
CA LEU A 107 -9.71 -13.20 24.91
C LEU A 107 -9.58 -11.72 25.34
N ALA A 108 -9.69 -11.42 26.64
CA ALA A 108 -9.51 -10.06 27.14
C ALA A 108 -8.07 -9.53 26.91
N ILE A 109 -7.06 -10.35 27.19
CA ILE A 109 -5.65 -9.99 26.96
C ILE A 109 -5.36 -9.88 25.46
N LEU A 110 -5.90 -10.83 24.66
CA LEU A 110 -5.76 -10.78 23.21
C LEU A 110 -6.36 -9.48 22.65
N SER A 111 -7.57 -9.12 23.07
CA SER A 111 -8.22 -7.87 22.66
C SER A 111 -7.37 -6.67 23.02
N GLN A 112 -6.87 -6.56 24.25
CA GLN A 112 -5.99 -5.46 24.66
C GLN A 112 -4.74 -5.34 23.79
N ARG A 113 -4.11 -6.46 23.41
CA ARG A 113 -2.94 -6.43 22.51
C ARG A 113 -3.29 -6.00 21.10
N VAL A 114 -4.41 -6.48 20.57
CA VAL A 114 -4.92 -6.05 19.26
C VAL A 114 -5.27 -4.56 19.27
N ASP A 115 -5.90 -4.07 20.34
CA ASP A 115 -6.18 -2.65 20.56
C ASP A 115 -4.89 -1.83 20.61
N GLY A 116 -3.81 -2.37 21.19
CA GLY A 116 -2.49 -1.72 21.18
C GLY A 116 -1.87 -1.52 19.80
N ILE A 117 -2.29 -2.30 18.78
CA ILE A 117 -1.76 -2.20 17.41
C ILE A 117 -2.77 -1.69 16.38
N HIS A 118 -4.02 -1.41 16.75
CA HIS A 118 -5.12 -1.16 15.79
C HIS A 118 -4.82 -0.02 14.80
N THR A 119 -4.06 1.01 15.22
CA THR A 119 -3.68 2.14 14.36
C THR A 119 -2.67 1.75 13.29
N LYS A 120 -1.75 0.82 13.59
CA LYS A 120 -0.61 0.50 12.71
C LYS A 120 -1.05 -0.04 11.35
N PRO A 121 -1.95 -1.05 11.24
CA PRO A 121 -2.47 -1.53 9.95
C PRO A 121 -3.19 -0.44 9.16
N VAL A 122 -3.95 0.43 9.84
CA VAL A 122 -4.71 1.51 9.21
C VAL A 122 -3.78 2.57 8.62
N ASP A 123 -2.75 2.96 9.36
CA ASP A 123 -1.77 3.93 8.87
C ASP A 123 -0.91 3.35 7.75
N PHE A 124 -0.59 2.05 7.82
CA PHE A 124 0.09 1.34 6.75
C PHE A 124 -0.69 1.40 5.44
N ILE A 125 -1.98 1.03 5.44
CA ILE A 125 -2.77 1.01 4.20
C ILE A 125 -2.97 2.43 3.63
N LYS A 126 -3.08 3.46 4.49
CA LYS A 126 -3.15 4.86 4.02
C LYS A 126 -1.90 5.29 3.27
N ARG A 127 -0.72 4.97 3.80
CA ARG A 127 0.59 5.27 3.17
C ARG A 127 0.77 4.55 1.84
N ILE A 128 0.30 3.30 1.75
CA ILE A 128 0.30 2.55 0.48
C ILE A 128 -0.54 3.27 -0.57
N TRP A 129 -1.74 3.73 -0.22
CA TRP A 129 -2.61 4.43 -1.16
C TRP A 129 -2.10 5.82 -1.53
N GLU A 130 -1.43 6.53 -0.62
CA GLU A 130 -0.70 7.77 -0.95
C GLU A 130 0.39 7.51 -2.00
N TYR A 131 1.19 6.46 -1.80
CA TYR A 131 2.20 6.07 -2.79
C TYR A 131 1.58 5.69 -4.15
N VAL A 132 0.48 4.91 -4.16
CA VAL A 132 -0.20 4.54 -5.40
C VAL A 132 -0.84 5.75 -6.08
N GLU A 133 -1.34 6.74 -5.32
CA GLU A 133 -1.85 8.01 -5.85
C GLU A 133 -0.77 8.79 -6.60
N ASP A 134 0.43 8.85 -6.02
CA ASP A 134 1.59 9.51 -6.65
C ASP A 134 1.97 8.80 -7.96
N VAL A 135 2.07 7.46 -7.93
CA VAL A 135 2.38 6.66 -9.13
C VAL A 135 1.35 6.88 -10.24
N ILE A 136 0.06 6.82 -9.91
CA ILE A 136 -1.01 7.06 -10.89
C ILE A 136 -0.96 8.49 -11.42
N SER A 137 -0.71 9.47 -10.56
CA SER A 137 -0.58 10.87 -10.97
C SER A 137 0.59 11.06 -11.93
N SER A 138 1.73 10.41 -11.71
CA SER A 138 2.89 10.45 -12.61
C SER A 138 2.58 9.80 -13.96
N VAL A 139 2.04 8.58 -13.97
CA VAL A 139 1.67 7.88 -15.22
C VAL A 139 0.65 8.69 -16.02
N LEU A 140 -0.38 9.23 -15.35
CA LEU A 140 -1.38 10.07 -16.00
C LEU A 140 -0.76 11.34 -16.60
N THR A 141 0.19 11.98 -15.91
CA THR A 141 0.91 13.15 -16.44
C THR A 141 1.64 12.79 -17.73
N ASN A 142 2.50 11.78 -17.68
CA ASN A 142 3.37 11.39 -18.79
C ASN A 142 2.58 11.05 -20.06
N HIS A 143 1.47 10.31 -19.93
CA HIS A 143 0.65 9.95 -21.10
C HIS A 143 -0.26 11.08 -21.60
N SER A 144 -0.41 12.18 -20.86
CA SER A 144 -1.23 13.33 -21.26
C SER A 144 -0.43 14.63 -21.43
N ASP A 145 0.90 14.58 -21.41
CA ASP A 145 1.79 15.75 -21.56
C ASP A 145 1.53 16.58 -22.82
N ASN A 146 1.11 15.93 -23.89
CA ASN A 146 0.76 16.58 -25.14
C ASN A 146 -0.56 17.37 -25.08
N PHE A 147 -1.37 17.15 -24.03
CA PHE A 147 -2.70 17.74 -23.87
C PHE A 147 -2.86 18.38 -22.48
N PRO A 148 -2.25 19.56 -22.23
CA PRO A 148 -2.30 20.21 -20.91
C PRO A 148 -3.71 20.53 -20.41
N GLN A 149 -4.66 20.72 -21.33
CA GLN A 149 -6.05 21.06 -21.01
C GLN A 149 -6.82 19.88 -20.39
N ILE A 150 -6.51 18.64 -20.78
CA ILE A 150 -7.17 17.44 -20.22
C ILE A 150 -6.49 16.93 -18.94
N GLN A 151 -5.23 17.32 -18.71
CA GLN A 151 -4.41 16.87 -17.58
C GLN A 151 -5.06 17.11 -16.22
N SER A 152 -5.57 18.32 -15.97
CA SER A 152 -6.18 18.65 -14.67
C SER A 152 -7.41 17.78 -14.38
N SER A 153 -8.23 17.54 -15.40
CA SER A 153 -9.46 16.78 -15.29
C SER A 153 -9.18 15.29 -15.08
N ILE A 154 -8.23 14.72 -15.84
CA ILE A 154 -7.82 13.32 -15.68
C ILE A 154 -7.15 13.09 -14.32
N LYS A 155 -6.30 14.00 -13.86
CA LYS A 155 -5.68 13.93 -12.53
C LYS A 155 -6.74 13.97 -11.43
N ARG A 156 -7.72 14.87 -11.54
CA ARG A 156 -8.83 14.93 -10.58
C ARG A 156 -9.61 13.61 -10.54
N ALA A 157 -9.95 13.06 -11.70
CA ALA A 157 -10.63 11.77 -11.78
C ALA A 157 -9.80 10.63 -11.14
N GLY A 158 -8.48 10.63 -11.37
CA GLY A 158 -7.56 9.70 -10.71
C GLY A 158 -7.57 9.82 -9.19
N ARG A 159 -7.51 11.05 -8.66
CA ARG A 159 -7.58 11.31 -7.21
C ARG A 159 -8.91 10.89 -6.60
N ASN A 160 -10.02 11.15 -7.27
CA ASN A 160 -11.36 10.76 -6.81
C ASN A 160 -11.47 9.23 -6.72
N LEU A 161 -11.00 8.51 -7.75
CA LEU A 161 -10.95 7.06 -7.75
C LEU A 161 -10.10 6.51 -6.59
N ILE A 162 -8.91 7.05 -6.38
CA ILE A 162 -8.03 6.60 -5.31
C ILE A 162 -8.59 6.93 -3.93
N SER A 163 -9.21 8.09 -3.76
CA SER A 163 -9.88 8.45 -2.50
C SER A 163 -10.98 7.44 -2.14
N LYS A 164 -11.81 7.05 -3.12
CA LYS A 164 -12.85 6.04 -2.95
C LYS A 164 -12.28 4.67 -2.53
N ILE A 165 -11.22 4.22 -3.19
CA ILE A 165 -10.61 2.91 -2.89
C ILE A 165 -9.85 2.95 -1.55
N LYS A 166 -9.20 4.07 -1.23
CA LYS A 166 -8.51 4.29 0.05
C LYS A 166 -9.48 4.19 1.21
N GLU A 167 -10.65 4.82 1.12
CA GLU A 167 -11.69 4.74 2.15
C GLU A 167 -12.20 3.29 2.34
N GLN A 168 -12.52 2.60 1.23
CA GLN A 168 -12.94 1.19 1.28
C GLN A 168 -11.87 0.29 1.89
N SER A 169 -10.60 0.54 1.57
CA SER A 169 -9.47 -0.20 2.11
C SER A 169 -9.31 0.01 3.60
N VAL A 170 -9.43 1.24 4.09
CA VAL A 170 -9.39 1.54 5.52
C VAL A 170 -10.48 0.76 6.27
N ASN A 171 -11.71 0.78 5.79
CA ASN A 171 -12.81 0.03 6.39
C ASN A 171 -12.52 -1.48 6.41
N ARG A 172 -12.02 -2.02 5.31
CA ARG A 172 -11.66 -3.45 5.23
C ARG A 172 -10.54 -3.83 6.18
N VAL A 173 -9.53 -2.98 6.36
CA VAL A 173 -8.44 -3.22 7.31
C VAL A 173 -8.94 -3.21 8.75
N ILE A 174 -9.84 -2.29 9.09
CA ILE A 174 -10.48 -2.27 10.41
C ILE A 174 -11.22 -3.59 10.66
N GLU A 175 -12.00 -4.08 9.69
CA GLU A 175 -12.66 -5.39 9.80
C GLU A 175 -11.67 -6.55 10.04
N ILE A 176 -10.54 -6.57 9.32
CA ILE A 176 -9.51 -7.61 9.49
C ILE A 176 -8.96 -7.61 10.93
N VAL A 177 -8.69 -6.43 11.49
CA VAL A 177 -8.19 -6.29 12.86
C VAL A 177 -9.25 -6.68 13.88
N GLU A 178 -10.50 -6.26 13.69
CA GLU A 178 -11.61 -6.60 14.59
C GLU A 178 -11.93 -8.11 14.60
N MET A 179 -11.79 -8.79 13.45
CA MET A 179 -11.98 -10.24 13.38
C MET A 179 -10.98 -11.02 14.24
N GLU A 180 -9.75 -10.54 14.40
CA GLU A 180 -8.74 -11.19 15.25
C GLU A 180 -9.10 -11.16 16.75
N LYS A 181 -9.99 -10.24 17.17
CA LYS A 181 -10.46 -10.17 18.56
C LYS A 181 -11.52 -11.23 18.89
N GLN A 182 -12.19 -11.77 17.88
CA GLN A 182 -13.40 -12.58 18.09
C GLN A 182 -13.10 -14.06 18.35
N THR A 183 -11.93 -14.57 17.97
CA THR A 183 -11.63 -16.00 18.06
C THR A 183 -10.17 -16.26 18.43
N ASP A 184 -9.98 -17.28 19.25
CA ASP A 184 -8.70 -17.86 19.69
C ASP A 184 -8.33 -19.11 18.88
N TYR A 185 -9.05 -19.40 17.79
CA TYR A 185 -8.80 -20.57 16.97
C TYR A 185 -7.48 -20.46 16.19
N THR A 186 -6.73 -21.57 16.14
CA THR A 186 -5.58 -21.73 15.25
C THR A 186 -5.43 -23.19 14.84
N CYS A 187 -5.15 -23.42 13.56
CA CYS A 187 -4.70 -24.70 13.03
C CYS A 187 -3.18 -24.75 12.81
N ASN A 188 -2.43 -23.71 13.23
CA ASN A 188 -0.98 -23.70 13.08
C ASN A 188 -0.34 -24.69 14.07
N PRO A 189 0.35 -25.75 13.59
CA PRO A 189 0.98 -26.73 14.45
C PRO A 189 2.10 -26.14 15.33
N GLU A 190 2.71 -25.02 14.91
CA GLU A 190 3.77 -24.33 15.67
C GLU A 190 3.28 -23.82 17.02
N TYR A 191 1.98 -23.55 17.18
CA TYR A 191 1.41 -23.06 18.44
C TYR A 191 1.73 -24.01 19.60
N MET A 192 1.43 -25.30 19.44
CA MET A 192 1.66 -26.30 20.49
C MET A 192 3.14 -26.54 20.73
N THR A 193 3.97 -26.48 19.69
CA THR A 193 5.43 -26.62 19.80
C THR A 193 6.03 -25.49 20.63
N VAL A 194 5.71 -24.23 20.29
CA VAL A 194 6.22 -23.05 21.01
C VAL A 194 5.69 -23.01 22.44
N TYR A 195 4.40 -23.33 22.65
CA TYR A 195 3.80 -23.44 23.97
C TYR A 195 4.52 -24.46 24.85
N THR A 196 4.67 -25.70 24.36
CA THR A 196 5.27 -26.80 25.12
C THR A 196 6.74 -26.51 25.46
N GLN A 197 7.47 -25.88 24.54
CA GLN A 197 8.85 -25.48 24.78
C GLN A 197 8.99 -24.40 25.86
N LYS A 198 8.05 -23.45 25.96
CA LYS A 198 8.13 -22.35 26.91
C LYS A 198 7.55 -22.70 28.28
N ILE A 199 6.51 -23.54 28.33
CA ILE A 199 5.82 -23.88 29.59
C ILE A 199 6.67 -24.76 30.52
N THR A 200 7.66 -25.49 30.00
CA THR A 200 8.61 -26.31 30.78
C THR A 200 9.34 -25.49 31.85
N ASN A 201 9.60 -24.21 31.57
CA ASN A 201 10.29 -23.30 32.48
C ASN A 201 9.41 -22.79 33.64
N GLN A 202 8.12 -23.14 33.67
CA GLN A 202 7.19 -22.66 34.70
C GLN A 202 7.62 -23.11 36.11
N GLY A 203 8.09 -24.35 36.27
CA GLY A 203 8.52 -24.87 37.57
C GLY A 203 9.68 -24.09 38.19
N ASP A 204 10.70 -23.82 37.36
CA ASP A 204 11.87 -23.03 37.75
C ASP A 204 11.49 -21.57 38.05
N PHE A 205 10.63 -20.98 37.21
CA PHE A 205 10.11 -19.63 37.43
C PHE A 205 9.47 -19.49 38.82
N ILE A 206 8.53 -20.37 39.17
CA ILE A 206 7.83 -20.30 40.46
C ILE A 206 8.79 -20.49 41.63
N THR A 207 9.73 -21.43 41.50
CA THR A 207 10.76 -21.69 42.52
C THR A 207 11.62 -20.44 42.77
N ASN A 208 11.99 -19.73 41.70
CA ASN A 208 12.80 -18.51 41.78
C ASN A 208 12.05 -17.35 42.44
N VAL A 209 10.77 -17.16 42.11
CA VAL A 209 9.92 -16.12 42.75
C VAL A 209 9.74 -16.41 44.25
N GLN A 210 9.47 -17.67 44.62
CA GLN A 210 9.29 -18.06 46.03
C GLN A 210 10.57 -17.92 46.87
N ARG A 211 11.73 -18.26 46.29
CA ARG A 211 13.04 -18.08 46.94
C ARG A 211 13.50 -16.63 47.00
N LYS A 212 12.74 -15.69 46.41
CA LYS A 212 13.12 -14.27 46.27
C LYS A 212 14.51 -14.09 45.65
N CYS A 213 14.84 -14.95 44.68
CA CYS A 213 16.12 -14.88 43.98
C CYS A 213 16.20 -13.59 43.14
N TYR A 214 17.30 -12.85 43.27
CA TYR A 214 17.56 -11.61 42.50
C TYR A 214 17.88 -11.87 41.03
N PHE A 215 18.25 -13.11 40.66
CA PHE A 215 18.45 -13.51 39.27
C PHE A 215 17.08 -13.73 38.63
N GLY A 216 16.60 -12.70 37.94
CA GLY A 216 15.30 -12.69 37.27
C GLY A 216 15.12 -13.83 36.25
N TYR A 217 13.88 -14.01 35.81
CA TYR A 217 13.58 -14.86 34.67
C TYR A 217 14.12 -14.18 33.40
N GLY A 218 15.35 -14.50 33.02
CA GLY A 218 16.09 -13.74 32.00
C GLY A 218 16.44 -12.32 32.49
N ASN A 219 16.25 -11.31 31.63
CA ASN A 219 16.59 -9.91 31.90
C ASN A 219 15.46 -9.09 32.59
N VAL A 220 14.48 -9.76 33.20
CA VAL A 220 13.25 -9.14 33.69
C VAL A 220 13.23 -9.09 35.22
N ASN A 221 12.88 -7.92 35.78
CA ASN A 221 12.66 -7.76 37.22
C ASN A 221 11.38 -8.50 37.64
N ILE A 222 11.46 -9.32 38.69
CA ILE A 222 10.36 -10.14 39.22
C ILE A 222 10.03 -9.84 40.70
N SER A 223 10.64 -8.79 41.28
CA SER A 223 10.48 -8.45 42.69
C SER A 223 9.04 -8.08 43.07
N HIS A 224 8.29 -7.46 42.15
CA HIS A 224 6.88 -7.10 42.31
C HIS A 224 5.96 -8.32 42.44
N LEU A 225 6.42 -9.51 42.03
CA LEU A 225 5.62 -10.74 42.04
C LEU A 225 5.61 -11.48 43.38
N TRP A 226 6.48 -11.12 44.34
CA TRP A 226 6.62 -11.84 45.61
C TRP A 226 5.39 -11.82 46.52
N LYS A 227 4.44 -10.92 46.27
CA LYS A 227 3.19 -10.78 47.04
C LYS A 227 2.08 -11.70 46.56
N TYR A 228 2.23 -12.36 45.42
CA TYR A 228 1.19 -13.20 44.83
C TYR A 228 1.39 -14.67 45.17
N ASP A 229 0.27 -15.40 45.25
CA ASP A 229 0.27 -16.83 45.50
C ASP A 229 0.86 -17.62 44.32
N ALA A 230 1.51 -18.74 44.64
CA ALA A 230 2.17 -19.59 43.65
C ALA A 230 1.22 -20.15 42.59
N GLN A 231 -0.04 -20.42 42.94
CA GLN A 231 -1.04 -20.91 42.00
C GLN A 231 -1.43 -19.84 40.98
N LEU A 232 -1.66 -18.60 41.44
CA LEU A 232 -1.97 -17.47 40.57
C LEU A 232 -0.79 -17.18 39.63
N LEU A 233 0.44 -17.23 40.14
CA LEU A 233 1.65 -17.05 39.33
C LEU A 233 1.82 -18.14 38.27
N ARG A 234 1.46 -19.40 38.58
CA ARG A 234 1.45 -20.48 37.58
C ARG A 234 0.46 -20.19 36.46
N GLN A 235 -0.76 -19.79 36.80
CA GLN A 235 -1.79 -19.45 35.82
C GLN A 235 -1.41 -18.25 34.97
N ALA A 236 -0.87 -17.19 35.58
CA ALA A 236 -0.40 -16.00 34.86
C ALA A 236 0.74 -16.33 33.90
N PHE A 237 1.70 -17.15 34.34
CA PHE A 237 2.79 -17.61 33.48
C PHE A 237 2.29 -18.45 32.31
N ASP A 238 1.38 -19.41 32.57
CA ASP A 238 0.76 -20.23 31.51
C ASP A 238 0.02 -19.33 30.50
N MET A 239 -0.80 -18.39 30.99
CA MET A 239 -1.50 -17.41 30.15
C MET A 239 -0.53 -16.60 29.28
N ASN A 240 0.55 -16.08 29.86
CA ASN A 240 1.55 -15.31 29.13
C ASN A 240 2.20 -16.14 28.02
N VAL A 241 2.52 -17.41 28.29
CA VAL A 241 3.08 -18.33 27.30
C VAL A 241 2.09 -18.58 26.16
N ARG A 242 0.82 -18.87 26.47
CA ARG A 242 -0.24 -19.08 25.46
C ARG A 242 -0.43 -17.86 24.58
N ILE A 243 -0.63 -16.68 25.19
CA ILE A 243 -0.83 -15.43 24.46
C ILE A 243 0.41 -15.12 23.62
N SER A 244 1.61 -15.30 24.16
CA SER A 244 2.85 -15.02 23.41
C SER A 244 3.06 -15.96 22.22
N ALA A 245 2.67 -17.24 22.35
CA ALA A 245 2.71 -18.20 21.25
C ALA A 245 1.62 -17.93 20.20
N TYR A 246 0.43 -17.48 20.62
CA TYR A 246 -0.66 -17.14 19.72
C TYR A 246 -0.43 -15.80 19.00
N TRP A 247 0.17 -14.82 19.69
CA TRP A 247 0.38 -13.47 19.17
C TRP A 247 1.23 -13.44 17.91
N THR A 248 2.26 -14.29 17.82
CA THR A 248 3.08 -14.39 16.60
C THR A 248 2.27 -14.84 15.39
N ILE A 249 1.25 -15.68 15.60
CA ILE A 249 0.33 -16.15 14.57
C ILE A 249 -0.61 -15.02 14.16
N VAL A 250 -1.14 -14.25 15.11
CA VAL A 250 -2.03 -13.09 14.85
C VAL A 250 -1.30 -12.05 14.00
N VAL A 251 -0.09 -11.65 14.40
CA VAL A 251 0.71 -10.67 13.65
C VAL A 251 0.96 -11.15 12.23
N ARG A 252 1.36 -12.41 12.05
CA ARG A 252 1.57 -13.00 10.72
C ARG A 252 0.30 -13.01 9.89
N ARG A 253 -0.84 -13.38 10.49
CA ARG A 253 -2.14 -13.42 9.82
C ARG A 253 -2.58 -12.04 9.34
N ILE A 254 -2.36 -10.99 10.14
CA ILE A 254 -2.65 -9.60 9.74
C ILE A 254 -1.79 -9.22 8.52
N VAL A 255 -0.47 -9.44 8.58
CA VAL A 255 0.44 -9.10 7.47
C VAL A 255 0.07 -9.84 6.19
N ASP A 256 -0.14 -11.16 6.27
CA ASP A 256 -0.47 -11.99 5.11
C ASP A 256 -1.83 -11.59 4.49
N ASN A 257 -2.86 -11.33 5.32
CA ASN A 257 -4.16 -10.86 4.83
C ASN A 257 -4.06 -9.50 4.14
N LEU A 258 -3.28 -8.56 4.68
CA LEU A 258 -3.08 -7.25 4.07
C LEU A 258 -2.32 -7.35 2.76
N ALA A 259 -1.30 -8.21 2.67
CA ALA A 259 -0.59 -8.46 1.42
C ALA A 259 -1.52 -9.02 0.34
N LEU A 260 -2.34 -10.02 0.68
CA LEU A 260 -3.32 -10.60 -0.24
C LEU A 260 -4.37 -9.58 -0.68
N TYR A 261 -4.94 -8.83 0.27
CA TYR A 261 -5.93 -7.81 0.00
C TYR A 261 -5.37 -6.68 -0.88
N LEU A 262 -4.14 -6.24 -0.61
CA LEU A 262 -3.47 -5.19 -1.36
C LEU A 262 -3.27 -5.62 -2.81
N GLN A 263 -2.71 -6.80 -3.05
CA GLN A 263 -2.51 -7.30 -4.42
C GLN A 263 -3.85 -7.42 -5.16
N PHE A 264 -4.84 -8.04 -4.53
CA PHE A 264 -6.17 -8.16 -5.12
C PHE A 264 -6.78 -6.80 -5.50
N THR A 265 -6.69 -5.83 -4.59
CA THR A 265 -7.28 -4.50 -4.78
C THR A 265 -6.55 -3.69 -5.85
N VAL A 266 -5.21 -3.70 -5.85
CA VAL A 266 -4.41 -3.03 -6.91
C VAL A 266 -4.69 -3.66 -8.27
N LYS A 267 -4.78 -4.99 -8.35
CA LYS A 267 -5.12 -5.70 -9.59
C LYS A 267 -6.51 -5.33 -10.09
N ASN A 268 -7.49 -5.25 -9.19
CA ASN A 268 -8.86 -4.86 -9.53
C ASN A 268 -8.95 -3.38 -9.95
N LEU A 269 -8.23 -2.50 -9.24
CA LEU A 269 -8.09 -1.09 -9.59
C LEU A 269 -7.63 -0.95 -11.04
N VAL A 270 -6.47 -1.52 -11.40
CA VAL A 270 -5.90 -1.33 -12.74
C VAL A 270 -6.74 -2.00 -13.82
N ASN A 271 -7.18 -3.24 -13.62
CA ASN A 271 -7.83 -4.00 -14.69
C ASN A 271 -9.28 -3.60 -14.94
N SER A 272 -10.03 -3.28 -13.88
CA SER A 272 -11.49 -3.18 -13.93
C SER A 272 -12.02 -1.79 -13.60
N GLN A 273 -11.39 -1.06 -12.68
CA GLN A 273 -11.92 0.22 -12.20
C GLN A 273 -11.31 1.43 -12.91
N PHE A 274 -10.00 1.42 -13.15
CA PHE A 274 -9.24 2.59 -13.62
C PHE A 274 -9.85 3.22 -14.87
N GLN A 275 -9.90 2.47 -15.98
CA GLN A 275 -10.47 3.01 -17.22
C GLN A 275 -11.95 3.34 -17.09
N LYS A 276 -12.73 2.48 -16.42
CA LYS A 276 -14.18 2.65 -16.28
C LYS A 276 -14.54 3.93 -15.51
N GLU A 277 -13.94 4.12 -14.35
CA GLU A 277 -14.27 5.23 -13.44
C GLU A 277 -13.71 6.56 -13.99
N ILE A 278 -12.51 6.55 -14.58
CA ILE A 278 -11.96 7.76 -15.22
C ILE A 278 -12.84 8.20 -16.39
N VAL A 279 -13.24 7.28 -17.28
CA VAL A 279 -14.11 7.61 -18.41
C VAL A 279 -15.48 8.09 -17.92
N ALA A 280 -16.06 7.43 -16.92
CA ALA A 280 -17.35 7.82 -16.35
C ALA A 280 -17.33 9.23 -15.77
N GLU A 281 -16.28 9.62 -15.04
CA GLU A 281 -16.16 10.98 -14.51
C GLU A 281 -15.92 12.02 -15.63
N MET A 282 -15.06 11.70 -16.59
CA MET A 282 -14.68 12.64 -17.65
C MET A 282 -15.82 12.94 -18.64
N VAL A 283 -16.73 11.98 -18.85
CA VAL A 283 -17.89 12.13 -19.75
C VAL A 283 -19.12 12.66 -19.01
N ASN A 284 -19.09 12.75 -17.67
CA ASN A 284 -20.21 13.26 -16.89
C ASN A 284 -20.42 14.77 -17.13
N PRO A 285 -21.61 15.21 -17.60
CA PRO A 285 -21.90 16.64 -17.82
C PRO A 285 -21.71 17.51 -16.57
N GLU A 286 -22.01 16.98 -15.38
CA GLU A 286 -21.84 17.68 -14.10
C GLU A 286 -20.37 17.74 -13.64
N GLY A 287 -19.51 16.88 -14.19
CA GLY A 287 -18.09 16.75 -13.84
C GLY A 287 -17.14 17.51 -14.77
N GLY A 288 -17.63 18.36 -15.68
CA GLY A 288 -16.79 19.01 -16.70
C GLY A 288 -16.77 18.23 -18.02
N GLY A 289 -17.92 17.67 -18.39
CA GLY A 289 -18.14 16.96 -19.64
C GLY A 289 -17.95 17.87 -20.84
N GLU A 290 -16.72 17.91 -21.35
CA GLU A 290 -16.32 18.54 -22.61
C GLU A 290 -14.91 18.04 -22.98
N VAL A 291 -14.69 16.72 -22.87
CA VAL A 291 -13.43 16.04 -23.25
C VAL A 291 -12.95 16.49 -24.63
N GLU A 292 -13.90 16.72 -25.53
CA GLU A 292 -13.69 17.21 -26.89
C GLU A 292 -13.00 18.59 -26.90
N LYS A 293 -13.51 19.56 -26.12
CA LYS A 293 -12.91 20.89 -26.01
C LYS A 293 -11.57 20.86 -25.28
N MET A 294 -11.42 19.96 -24.30
CA MET A 294 -10.15 19.77 -23.58
C MET A 294 -9.06 19.12 -24.43
N LEU A 295 -9.40 18.53 -25.58
CA LEU A 295 -8.44 17.95 -26.52
C LEU A 295 -8.19 18.84 -27.74
N GLU A 296 -8.79 20.02 -27.78
CA GLU A 296 -8.43 21.04 -28.76
C GLU A 296 -6.97 21.46 -28.58
N GLU A 297 -6.31 21.72 -29.71
CA GLU A 297 -4.90 22.11 -29.70
C GLU A 297 -4.73 23.43 -28.93
N SER A 298 -3.89 23.43 -27.90
CA SER A 298 -3.64 24.67 -27.17
C SER A 298 -2.97 25.71 -28.07
N PRO A 299 -3.23 27.02 -27.89
CA PRO A 299 -2.60 28.07 -28.70
C PRO A 299 -1.07 28.00 -28.70
N SER A 300 -0.47 27.57 -27.58
CA SER A 300 0.98 27.41 -27.45
C SER A 300 1.55 26.29 -28.34
N VAL A 301 0.81 25.18 -28.48
CA VAL A 301 1.19 24.03 -29.29
C VAL A 301 0.97 24.34 -30.77
N ALA A 302 -0.13 25.04 -31.11
CA ALA A 302 -0.40 25.53 -32.46
C ALA A 302 0.72 26.45 -32.97
N ILE A 303 1.15 27.43 -32.15
CA ILE A 303 2.27 28.33 -32.51
C ILE A 303 3.57 27.55 -32.71
N LYS A 304 3.87 26.57 -31.85
CA LYS A 304 5.05 25.71 -32.01
C LYS A 304 4.99 24.89 -33.30
N ARG A 305 3.83 24.31 -33.62
CA ARG A 305 3.61 23.55 -34.86
C ARG A 305 3.84 24.42 -36.09
N GLU A 306 3.28 25.63 -36.09
CA GLU A 306 3.42 26.56 -37.21
C GLU A 306 4.88 26.96 -37.42
N LYS A 307 5.60 27.30 -36.33
CA LYS A 307 7.05 27.59 -36.39
C LYS A 307 7.86 26.44 -36.96
N LEU A 308 7.60 25.20 -36.51
CA LEU A 308 8.29 24.01 -37.01
C LEU A 308 7.95 23.73 -38.49
N LYS A 309 6.68 23.85 -38.88
CA LYS A 309 6.27 23.70 -40.29
C LYS A 309 6.98 24.73 -41.19
N ASN A 310 7.02 25.99 -40.77
CA ASN A 310 7.70 27.06 -41.51
C ASN A 310 9.22 26.82 -41.59
N SER A 311 9.85 26.39 -40.48
CA SER A 311 11.28 26.05 -40.48
C SER A 311 11.60 24.87 -41.40
N ILE A 312 10.79 23.81 -41.40
CA ILE A 312 10.97 22.66 -42.28
C ILE A 312 10.81 23.07 -43.75
N LYS A 313 9.81 23.92 -44.06
CA LYS A 313 9.61 24.46 -45.40
C LYS A 313 10.85 25.23 -45.89
N LEU A 314 11.34 26.17 -45.08
CA LEU A 314 12.55 26.94 -45.42
C LEU A 314 13.80 26.06 -45.58
N LEU A 315 13.96 25.04 -44.73
CA LEU A 315 15.08 24.11 -44.85
C LEU A 315 15.00 23.23 -46.11
N LYS A 316 13.79 22.87 -46.56
CA LYS A 316 13.60 22.18 -47.85
C LYS A 316 13.94 23.11 -49.02
N GLU A 317 13.41 24.32 -49.03
CA GLU A 317 13.70 25.32 -50.07
C GLU A 317 15.20 25.63 -50.16
N SER A 318 15.88 25.78 -49.01
CA SER A 318 17.33 25.99 -48.98
C SER A 318 18.12 24.76 -49.47
N LYS A 319 17.66 23.54 -49.16
CA LYS A 319 18.29 22.31 -49.67
C LYS A 319 18.16 22.23 -51.19
N ASP A 320 16.98 22.52 -51.73
CA ASP A 320 16.71 22.47 -53.17
C ASP A 320 17.53 23.53 -53.92
N ALA A 321 17.64 24.74 -53.37
CA ALA A 321 18.48 25.80 -53.92
C ALA A 321 19.97 25.43 -53.94
N VAL A 322 20.49 24.83 -52.86
CA VAL A 322 21.89 24.36 -52.81
C VAL A 322 22.12 23.22 -53.80
N SER A 323 21.18 22.26 -53.92
CA SER A 323 21.27 21.19 -54.91
C SER A 323 21.37 21.76 -56.32
N ALA A 324 20.51 22.73 -56.67
CA ALA A 324 20.53 23.37 -57.99
C ALA A 324 21.85 24.12 -58.30
N ILE A 325 22.52 24.69 -57.28
CA ILE A 325 23.83 25.33 -57.43
C ILE A 325 24.93 24.26 -57.62
N VAL A 326 24.89 23.19 -56.84
CA VAL A 326 25.85 22.07 -56.96
C VAL A 326 25.72 21.42 -58.34
N ASP A 327 24.50 21.17 -58.81
CA ASP A 327 24.24 20.58 -60.13
C ASP A 327 24.73 21.51 -61.26
N ARG A 328 24.63 22.83 -61.09
CA ARG A 328 25.20 23.82 -62.03
C ARG A 328 26.72 23.91 -62.03
N ASN A 329 27.36 23.64 -60.89
CA ASN A 329 28.82 23.67 -60.76
C ASN A 329 29.48 22.31 -61.06
N SER A 330 28.68 21.25 -61.26
CA SER A 330 29.11 19.88 -61.56
C SER A 330 28.95 19.52 -63.04
N ALA A 331 28.43 20.44 -63.86
CA ALA A 331 28.28 20.35 -65.31
C ALA A 331 29.34 21.21 -66.02
#